data_AF-A0A367FP56-F1
#
_entry.id   AF-A0A367FP56-F1
#
_cell.length_a   1.000
_cell.length_b   1.000
_cell.length_c   1.000
_cell.angle_alpha   90.00
_cell.angle_beta   90.00
_cell.angle_gamma   90.00
#
_symmetry.space_group_name_H-M   'P 1'
#
loop_
_entity.id
_entity.type
_entity.pdbx_description
1 polymer ?
#
loop_
_entity_poly.entity_id
_entity_poly.type
_entity_poly.pdbx_seq_one_letter_code
_entity_poly.pdbx_strand_id
1 'polypeptide(L)'
;MAAVTSVAAILGLTLPASPAAAASAQVYRGTATVVVDSYDYCGGSFGGDHRFVGTSRYKAAAKFVTGPRKSAAGRVERNPFHWELYVGNIGQVGSFQLGSASIVTTSGRDVSGNLRDPRLLLGYWVTGRSGTSWSGKLVDSHRAEGATFNHFYGQQAIVSCRNLGSTRFVYAVNAGATVSGRVSSGGAAFTVRGSTYGDNYRFRITFSG
;
A
#
# COMPACT_ATOMS: atom_id res chain seq x y z
N MET A 1 30.34 76.63 11.08
CA MET A 1 29.16 75.80 10.74
C MET A 1 29.67 74.48 10.19
N ALA A 2 29.49 73.38 10.93
CA ALA A 2 29.91 72.04 10.52
C ALA A 2 28.69 71.26 10.02
N ALA A 3 28.76 70.75 8.78
CA ALA A 3 27.72 69.93 8.18
C ALA A 3 27.92 68.46 8.58
N VAL A 4 26.89 67.86 9.17
CA VAL A 4 26.87 66.44 9.54
C VAL A 4 26.26 65.66 8.39
N THR A 5 27.04 64.80 7.76
CA THR A 5 26.60 63.91 6.68
C THR A 5 26.13 62.58 7.29
N SER A 6 24.82 62.32 7.26
CA SER A 6 24.24 61.06 7.73
C SER A 6 24.30 60.00 6.64
N VAL A 7 25.03 58.91 6.90
CA VAL A 7 25.05 57.71 6.06
C VAL A 7 23.86 56.83 6.44
N ALA A 8 22.89 56.70 5.54
CA ALA A 8 21.77 55.78 5.70
C ALA A 8 22.21 54.35 5.35
N ALA A 9 22.34 53.50 6.37
CA ALA A 9 22.54 52.07 6.20
C ALA A 9 21.23 51.41 5.75
N ILE A 10 21.19 50.88 4.52
CA ILE A 10 20.06 50.11 4.00
C ILE A 10 20.18 48.69 4.57
N LEU A 11 19.40 48.38 5.61
CA LEU A 11 19.17 47.01 6.06
C LEU A 11 18.35 46.26 5.00
N GLY A 12 19.00 45.36 4.28
CA GLY A 12 18.32 44.37 3.44
C GLY A 12 17.55 43.39 4.31
N LEU A 13 16.23 43.58 4.38
CA LEU A 13 15.29 42.60 4.93
C LEU A 13 15.26 41.38 4.01
N THR A 14 15.97 40.31 4.39
CA THR A 14 15.78 38.99 3.81
C THR A 14 14.41 38.48 4.23
N LEU A 15 13.45 38.51 3.31
CA LEU A 15 12.13 37.90 3.53
C LEU A 15 12.34 36.40 3.79
N PRO A 16 11.82 35.85 4.90
CA PRO A 16 11.89 34.41 5.13
C PRO A 16 11.12 33.71 4.02
N ALA A 17 11.79 32.78 3.33
CA ALA A 17 11.17 31.91 2.35
C ALA A 17 9.93 31.26 2.97
N SER A 18 8.76 31.51 2.39
CA SER A 18 7.51 30.92 2.86
C SER A 18 7.66 29.40 2.93
N PRO A 19 7.14 28.73 3.99
CA PRO A 19 7.18 27.29 4.06
C PRO A 19 6.47 26.74 2.82
N ALA A 20 7.16 25.89 2.06
CA ALA A 20 6.57 25.19 0.92
C ALA A 20 5.28 24.52 1.40
N ALA A 21 4.14 24.92 0.81
CA ALA A 21 2.84 24.38 1.17
C ALA A 21 2.92 22.86 1.16
N ALA A 22 2.65 22.22 2.29
CA ALA A 22 2.62 20.78 2.40
C ALA A 22 1.61 20.26 1.36
N ALA A 23 2.10 19.53 0.35
CA ALA A 23 1.24 18.98 -0.69
C ALA A 23 0.15 18.14 -0.02
N SER A 24 -1.11 18.53 -0.21
CA SER A 24 -2.26 17.88 0.40
C SER A 24 -2.48 16.48 -0.20
N ALA A 25 -3.10 15.59 0.56
CA ALA A 25 -3.47 14.27 0.05
C ALA A 25 -4.52 14.41 -1.06
N GLN A 26 -4.29 13.72 -2.17
CA GLN A 26 -5.24 13.62 -3.27
C GLN A 26 -5.98 12.28 -3.20
N VAL A 27 -7.30 12.32 -3.37
CA VAL A 27 -8.18 11.16 -3.27
C VAL A 27 -8.92 10.94 -4.59
N TYR A 28 -8.68 9.80 -5.22
CA TYR A 28 -9.33 9.34 -6.43
C TYR A 28 -10.41 8.33 -6.02
N ARG A 29 -11.67 8.64 -6.31
CA ARG A 29 -12.81 7.79 -5.97
C ARG A 29 -13.33 7.18 -7.25
N GLY A 30 -13.45 5.86 -7.26
CA GLY A 30 -13.80 5.17 -8.48
C GLY A 30 -14.28 3.75 -8.23
N THR A 31 -14.11 2.91 -9.24
CA THR A 31 -14.51 1.52 -9.22
C THR A 31 -13.32 0.63 -9.51
N ALA A 32 -13.23 -0.49 -8.81
CA ALA A 32 -12.32 -1.57 -9.11
C ALA A 32 -13.09 -2.75 -9.70
N THR A 33 -12.62 -3.28 -10.84
CA THR A 33 -13.00 -4.61 -11.33
C THR A 33 -11.97 -5.61 -10.83
N VAL A 34 -12.43 -6.59 -10.06
CA VAL A 34 -11.58 -7.58 -9.40
C VAL A 34 -11.84 -8.96 -9.97
N VAL A 35 -10.75 -9.66 -10.27
CA VAL A 35 -10.74 -11.08 -10.61
C VAL A 35 -9.86 -11.79 -9.58
N VAL A 36 -10.37 -12.82 -8.93
CA VAL A 36 -9.64 -13.65 -7.96
C VAL A 36 -9.78 -15.11 -8.34
N ASP A 37 -8.65 -15.76 -8.61
CA ASP A 37 -8.57 -17.21 -8.74
C ASP A 37 -8.22 -17.79 -7.37
N SER A 38 -9.07 -18.70 -6.88
CA SER A 38 -8.95 -19.34 -5.58
C SER A 38 -8.35 -20.73 -5.72
N TYR A 39 -7.51 -21.10 -4.75
CA TYR A 39 -6.84 -22.37 -4.69
C TYR A 39 -6.91 -22.97 -3.27
N ASP A 40 -6.92 -24.30 -3.20
CA ASP A 40 -6.81 -25.08 -1.98
C ASP A 40 -5.66 -26.09 -2.06
N TYR A 41 -5.36 -26.76 -0.95
CA TYR A 41 -4.37 -27.85 -0.89
C TYR A 41 -5.08 -29.19 -0.70
N CYS A 42 -6.18 -29.39 -1.43
CA CYS A 42 -7.03 -30.57 -1.33
C CYS A 42 -6.97 -31.45 -2.58
N GLY A 43 -6.05 -31.17 -3.49
CA GLY A 43 -5.77 -32.02 -4.64
C GLY A 43 -4.95 -33.26 -4.25
N GLY A 44 -4.83 -34.17 -5.22
CA GLY A 44 -4.02 -35.39 -5.11
C GLY A 44 -4.71 -36.52 -4.35
N SER A 45 -4.18 -37.74 -4.52
CA SER A 45 -4.74 -38.96 -3.91
C SER A 45 -4.68 -38.98 -2.38
N PHE A 46 -3.83 -38.15 -1.77
CA PHE A 46 -3.62 -38.10 -0.32
C PHE A 46 -4.01 -36.76 0.32
N GLY A 47 -4.55 -35.81 -0.46
CA GLY A 47 -4.89 -34.47 0.02
C GLY A 47 -3.64 -33.66 0.37
N GLY A 48 -3.26 -32.76 -0.51
CA GLY A 48 -2.10 -31.89 -0.27
C GLY A 48 -1.63 -31.14 -1.49
N ASP A 49 -2.07 -31.55 -2.69
CA ASP A 49 -1.70 -30.84 -3.91
C ASP A 49 -2.47 -29.54 -4.03
N HIS A 50 -1.75 -28.51 -4.45
CA HIS A 50 -2.32 -27.21 -4.75
C HIS A 50 -3.25 -27.33 -5.96
N ARG A 51 -4.53 -27.02 -5.77
CA ARG A 51 -5.58 -27.21 -6.77
C ARG A 51 -6.39 -25.94 -6.94
N PHE A 52 -6.71 -25.63 -8.19
CA PHE A 52 -7.63 -24.55 -8.53
C PHE A 52 -9.07 -24.91 -8.13
N VAL A 53 -9.73 -23.99 -7.43
CA VAL A 53 -11.09 -24.16 -6.90
C VAL A 53 -12.11 -23.38 -7.71
N GLY A 54 -11.76 -22.19 -8.18
CA GLY A 54 -12.67 -21.37 -8.97
C GLY A 54 -12.20 -19.93 -9.13
N THR A 55 -12.92 -19.18 -9.96
CA THR A 55 -12.67 -17.76 -10.20
C THR A 55 -13.87 -16.92 -9.76
N SER A 56 -13.61 -15.93 -8.91
CA SER A 56 -14.58 -14.89 -8.56
C SER A 56 -14.32 -13.63 -9.37
N ARG A 57 -15.38 -13.02 -9.90
CA ARG A 57 -15.31 -11.74 -10.62
C ARG A 57 -16.37 -10.79 -10.08
N TYR A 58 -15.96 -9.60 -9.67
CA TYR A 58 -16.87 -8.61 -9.12
C TYR A 58 -16.37 -7.19 -9.34
N LYS A 59 -17.29 -6.23 -9.19
CA LYS A 59 -16.98 -4.80 -9.14
C LYS A 59 -17.22 -4.29 -7.73
N ALA A 60 -16.36 -3.41 -7.27
CA ALA A 60 -16.48 -2.79 -5.96
C ALA A 60 -16.12 -1.30 -6.04
N ALA A 61 -16.76 -0.49 -5.20
CA ALA A 61 -16.30 0.87 -4.95
C ALA A 61 -14.85 0.83 -4.45
N ALA A 62 -14.02 1.75 -4.92
CA ALA A 62 -12.62 1.81 -4.57
C ALA A 62 -12.15 3.26 -4.40
N LYS A 63 -11.12 3.41 -3.57
CA LYS A 63 -10.50 4.69 -3.28
C LYS A 63 -8.99 4.52 -3.36
N PHE A 64 -8.36 5.33 -4.20
CA PHE A 64 -6.91 5.47 -4.26
C PHE A 64 -6.52 6.81 -3.65
N VAL A 65 -5.59 6.80 -2.70
CA VAL A 65 -5.10 8.00 -2.02
C VAL A 65 -3.64 8.16 -2.33
N THR A 66 -3.23 9.36 -2.67
CA THR A 66 -1.82 9.74 -2.78
C THR A 66 -1.52 10.88 -1.84
N GLY A 67 -0.30 10.95 -1.33
CA GLY A 67 0.11 12.01 -0.42
C GLY A 67 1.62 12.21 -0.38
N PRO A 68 2.10 13.12 0.48
CA PRO A 68 3.53 13.29 0.68
C PRO A 68 4.14 11.98 1.19
N ARG A 69 5.41 11.75 0.80
CA ARG A 69 6.21 10.60 1.22
C ARG A 69 6.20 10.46 2.74
N LYS A 70 5.99 9.25 3.26
CA LYS A 70 6.07 9.02 4.71
C LYS A 70 7.50 9.20 5.22
N SER A 71 7.64 9.73 6.44
CA SER A 71 8.93 9.93 7.11
C SER A 71 8.83 9.56 8.58
N ALA A 72 9.77 8.75 9.07
CA ALA A 72 9.92 8.40 10.48
C ALA A 72 11.33 7.87 10.75
N ALA A 73 11.82 8.01 11.99
CA ALA A 73 13.14 7.52 12.41
C ALA A 73 14.31 7.98 11.50
N GLY A 74 14.27 9.24 11.04
CA GLY A 74 15.26 9.79 10.10
C GLY A 74 15.24 9.19 8.69
N ARG A 75 14.27 8.32 8.37
CA ARG A 75 14.10 7.71 7.04
C ARG A 75 12.89 8.32 6.33
N VAL A 76 13.02 8.49 5.02
CA VAL A 76 11.95 8.94 4.13
C VAL A 76 11.64 7.82 3.14
N GLU A 77 10.36 7.65 2.82
CA GLU A 77 9.89 6.73 1.81
C GLU A 77 10.57 7.01 0.45
N ARG A 78 11.00 5.95 -0.24
CA ARG A 78 11.75 6.06 -1.50
C ARG A 78 10.87 6.23 -2.73
N ASN A 79 9.57 5.98 -2.61
CA ASN A 79 8.61 6.16 -3.69
C ASN A 79 8.45 7.63 -4.06
N PRO A 80 8.00 7.95 -5.29
CA PRO A 80 7.74 9.34 -5.69
C PRO A 80 6.69 10.02 -4.80
N PHE A 81 5.74 9.27 -4.24
CA PHE A 81 4.72 9.72 -3.31
C PHE A 81 4.22 8.52 -2.48
N HIS A 82 3.65 8.80 -1.30
CA HIS A 82 2.93 7.79 -0.53
C HIS A 82 1.61 7.46 -1.22
N TRP A 83 1.21 6.19 -1.23
CA TRP A 83 -0.08 5.80 -1.77
C TRP A 83 -0.74 4.65 -1.03
N GLU A 84 -2.07 4.64 -1.05
CA GLU A 84 -2.91 3.58 -0.50
C GLU A 84 -4.09 3.31 -1.43
N LEU A 85 -4.41 2.03 -1.64
CA LEU A 85 -5.59 1.58 -2.38
C LEU A 85 -6.50 0.79 -1.44
N TYR A 86 -7.77 1.18 -1.42
CA TYR A 86 -8.84 0.51 -0.70
C TYR A 86 -9.89 0.05 -1.70
N VAL A 87 -10.21 -1.25 -1.71
CA VAL A 87 -11.23 -1.83 -2.60
C VAL A 87 -12.29 -2.52 -1.76
N GLY A 88 -13.55 -2.14 -1.98
CA GLY A 88 -14.68 -2.63 -1.20
C GLY A 88 -14.71 -2.08 0.23
N ASN A 89 -15.47 -2.75 1.09
CA ASN A 89 -15.54 -2.42 2.51
C ASN A 89 -14.44 -3.17 3.27
N ILE A 90 -13.41 -2.47 3.74
CA ILE A 90 -12.23 -3.08 4.37
C ILE A 90 -12.64 -3.90 5.58
N GLY A 91 -12.12 -5.12 5.65
CA GLY A 91 -12.55 -6.10 6.63
C GLY A 91 -13.68 -7.00 6.13
N GLN A 92 -14.35 -6.73 5.02
CA GLN A 92 -15.32 -7.67 4.45
C GLN A 92 -14.64 -8.62 3.46
N VAL A 93 -15.20 -9.82 3.30
CA VAL A 93 -14.73 -10.78 2.28
C VAL A 93 -14.76 -10.11 0.90
N GLY A 94 -13.68 -10.28 0.12
CA GLY A 94 -13.54 -9.65 -1.18
C GLY A 94 -12.91 -8.25 -1.13
N SER A 95 -12.59 -7.70 0.04
CA SER A 95 -11.94 -6.39 0.14
C SER A 95 -10.41 -6.48 0.07
N PHE A 96 -9.78 -5.40 -0.40
CA PHE A 96 -8.33 -5.25 -0.46
C PHE A 96 -7.88 -3.95 0.20
N GLN A 97 -6.78 -4.02 0.93
CA GLN A 97 -6.07 -2.88 1.47
C GLN A 97 -4.61 -2.98 1.03
N LEU A 98 -4.14 -2.02 0.24
CA LEU A 98 -2.76 -1.98 -0.24
C LEU A 98 -2.16 -0.61 0.07
N GLY A 99 -0.86 -0.56 0.33
CA GLY A 99 -0.18 0.69 0.62
C GLY A 99 1.33 0.59 0.49
N SER A 100 1.92 1.70 0.09
CA SER A 100 3.33 1.81 -0.28
C SER A 100 4.29 1.74 0.90
N ALA A 101 3.89 2.36 2.02
CA ALA A 101 4.63 2.39 3.27
C ALA A 101 3.71 2.53 4.50
N SER A 102 4.18 2.09 5.65
CA SER A 102 3.53 2.27 6.95
C SER A 102 4.57 2.63 8.01
N ILE A 103 4.15 3.40 9.01
CA ILE A 103 4.97 3.70 10.18
C ILE A 103 4.43 2.82 11.30
N VAL A 104 5.22 1.89 11.78
CA VAL A 104 4.83 1.00 12.89
C VAL A 104 5.46 1.47 14.18
N THR A 105 4.65 1.42 15.24
CA THR A 105 5.08 1.82 16.58
C THR A 105 5.52 0.65 17.45
N THR A 106 5.33 -0.57 16.95
CA THR A 106 5.75 -1.84 17.54
C THR A 106 6.05 -2.80 16.39
N SER A 107 7.27 -3.34 16.30
CA SER A 107 7.57 -4.47 15.42
C SER A 107 7.72 -5.76 16.23
N GLY A 108 7.39 -6.91 15.65
CA GLY A 108 7.61 -8.22 16.28
C GLY A 108 9.06 -8.49 16.66
N ARG A 109 10.02 -7.81 16.00
CA ARG A 109 11.44 -7.82 16.38
C ARG A 109 11.70 -6.98 17.64
N ASP A 110 10.93 -5.94 17.90
CA ASP A 110 11.05 -5.14 19.13
C ASP A 110 10.50 -5.90 20.35
N VAL A 111 9.57 -6.85 20.13
CA VAL A 111 9.04 -7.73 21.19
C VAL A 111 10.12 -8.69 21.72
N SER A 112 11.20 -8.95 20.97
CA SER A 112 12.36 -9.73 21.44
C SER A 112 13.37 -8.96 22.30
N GLY A 113 12.94 -7.90 23.00
CA GLY A 113 13.73 -7.24 24.06
C GLY A 113 14.62 -6.09 23.61
N ASN A 114 14.49 -5.61 22.37
CA ASN A 114 15.15 -4.40 21.89
C ASN A 114 14.09 -3.37 21.50
N LEU A 115 13.71 -2.50 22.45
CA LEU A 115 12.90 -1.30 22.16
C LEU A 115 13.75 -0.31 21.34
N ARG A 116 13.91 -0.55 20.03
CA ARG A 116 14.57 0.41 19.14
C ARG A 116 13.53 1.18 18.34
N ASP A 117 13.46 2.47 18.63
CA ASP A 117 12.73 3.54 17.94
C ASP A 117 11.21 3.29 17.79
N PRO A 118 10.35 4.02 18.53
CA PRO A 118 8.91 3.76 18.57
C PRO A 118 8.17 4.07 17.24
N ARG A 119 8.87 4.26 16.11
CA ARG A 119 8.30 4.66 14.81
C ARG A 119 9.15 4.16 13.63
N LEU A 120 9.18 2.85 13.40
CA LEU A 120 9.86 2.27 12.25
C LEU A 120 9.08 2.52 10.95
N LEU A 121 9.73 3.17 9.97
CA LEU A 121 9.20 3.28 8.61
C LEU A 121 9.44 1.97 7.83
N LEU A 122 8.35 1.28 7.49
CA LEU A 122 8.35 0.09 6.66
C LEU A 122 7.86 0.42 5.24
N GLY A 123 8.71 0.22 4.25
CA GLY A 123 8.35 0.31 2.83
C GLY A 123 7.99 -1.07 2.29
N TYR A 124 6.82 -1.19 1.66
CA TYR A 124 6.33 -2.45 1.08
C TYR A 124 6.53 -2.49 -0.43
N TRP A 125 6.31 -1.35 -1.10
CA TRP A 125 6.39 -1.23 -2.55
C TRP A 125 7.56 -0.34 -2.97
N VAL A 126 8.18 -0.72 -4.09
CA VAL A 126 9.06 0.15 -4.86
C VAL A 126 8.34 0.53 -6.14
N THR A 127 8.03 1.81 -6.27
CA THR A 127 7.30 2.38 -7.41
C THR A 127 8.10 3.51 -8.05
N GLY A 128 7.90 3.69 -9.35
CA GLY A 128 8.46 4.77 -10.14
C GLY A 128 7.37 5.51 -10.89
N ARG A 129 7.67 6.75 -11.28
CA ARG A 129 6.78 7.58 -12.10
C ARG A 129 7.59 8.29 -13.18
N SER A 130 7.06 8.27 -14.40
CA SER A 130 7.56 9.05 -15.54
C SER A 130 6.38 9.73 -16.21
N GLY A 131 6.30 11.06 -16.08
CA GLY A 131 5.10 11.82 -16.43
C GLY A 131 3.87 11.32 -15.66
N THR A 132 2.84 10.89 -16.37
CA THR A 132 1.64 10.26 -15.78
C THR A 132 1.77 8.75 -15.61
N SER A 133 2.75 8.10 -16.23
CA SER A 133 2.93 6.65 -16.13
C SER A 133 3.45 6.29 -14.76
N TRP A 134 2.82 5.31 -14.13
CA TRP A 134 3.14 4.86 -12.78
C TRP A 134 3.19 3.33 -12.73
N SER A 135 4.23 2.78 -12.10
CA SER A 135 4.41 1.34 -12.00
C SER A 135 5.29 0.97 -10.81
N GLY A 136 5.23 -0.28 -10.38
CA GLY A 136 6.11 -0.80 -9.36
C GLY A 136 5.83 -2.23 -8.94
N LYS A 137 6.53 -2.65 -7.88
CA LYS A 137 6.50 -4.01 -7.35
C LYS A 137 6.48 -4.00 -5.83
N LEU A 138 5.70 -4.90 -5.22
CA LEU A 138 5.76 -5.21 -3.79
C LEU A 138 7.04 -6.01 -3.55
N VAL A 139 7.95 -5.46 -2.76
CA VAL A 139 9.26 -6.05 -2.49
C VAL A 139 9.29 -6.77 -1.14
N ASP A 140 8.47 -6.32 -0.19
CA ASP A 140 8.38 -6.94 1.12
C ASP A 140 6.96 -6.83 1.69
N SER A 141 6.50 -7.90 2.32
CA SER A 141 5.21 -7.95 3.01
C SER A 141 5.31 -7.60 4.50
N HIS A 142 6.53 -7.53 5.06
CA HIS A 142 6.84 -7.32 6.47
C HIS A 142 6.15 -8.31 7.41
N ARG A 143 5.98 -9.56 6.95
CA ARG A 143 5.41 -10.66 7.75
C ARG A 143 6.31 -11.06 8.91
N ALA A 144 7.63 -11.06 8.70
CA ALA A 144 8.59 -11.40 9.75
C ALA A 144 8.57 -10.39 10.90
N GLU A 145 8.23 -9.13 10.59
CA GLU A 145 8.09 -8.02 11.51
C GLU A 145 6.70 -7.97 12.17
N GLY A 146 5.77 -8.87 11.80
CA GLY A 146 4.38 -8.85 12.28
C GLY A 146 3.59 -7.63 11.80
N ALA A 147 4.11 -6.89 10.82
CA ALA A 147 3.63 -5.58 10.41
C ALA A 147 3.08 -5.63 8.98
N THR A 148 2.11 -6.51 8.73
CA THR A 148 1.51 -6.61 7.39
C THR A 148 0.46 -5.50 7.17
N PHE A 149 0.54 -4.79 6.05
CA PHE A 149 -0.47 -3.79 5.64
C PHE A 149 -1.17 -4.15 4.32
N ASN A 150 -0.48 -4.88 3.43
CA ASN A 150 -0.98 -5.24 2.12
C ASN A 150 -1.77 -6.55 2.22
N HIS A 151 -3.10 -6.47 2.21
CA HIS A 151 -4.00 -7.57 2.52
C HIS A 151 -5.10 -7.79 1.49
N PHE A 152 -5.49 -9.05 1.39
CA PHE A 152 -6.77 -9.50 0.85
C PHE A 152 -7.59 -10.13 1.99
N TYR A 153 -8.84 -9.70 2.14
CA TYR A 153 -9.78 -10.31 3.08
C TYR A 153 -10.53 -11.42 2.34
N GLY A 154 -10.09 -12.66 2.52
CA GLY A 154 -10.64 -13.84 1.83
C GLY A 154 -11.49 -14.71 2.74
N GLN A 155 -11.99 -15.82 2.18
CA GLN A 155 -12.61 -16.90 2.96
C GLN A 155 -11.58 -18.02 3.20
N GLN A 156 -11.58 -18.59 4.39
CA GLN A 156 -10.80 -19.79 4.70
C GLN A 156 -11.76 -20.86 5.20
N ALA A 157 -11.67 -22.07 4.65
CA ALA A 157 -12.39 -23.21 5.20
C ALA A 157 -11.96 -23.43 6.65
N ILE A 158 -12.93 -23.70 7.55
CA ILE A 158 -12.62 -23.98 8.96
C ILE A 158 -11.79 -25.26 9.09
N VAL A 159 -12.16 -26.27 8.30
CA VAL A 159 -11.39 -27.51 8.14
C VAL A 159 -11.06 -27.64 6.67
N SER A 160 -9.76 -27.64 6.35
CA SER A 160 -9.30 -27.85 4.97
C SER A 160 -9.91 -29.14 4.41
N CYS A 161 -10.32 -29.08 3.15
CA CYS A 161 -10.81 -30.25 2.39
C CYS A 161 -12.12 -30.86 2.89
N ARG A 162 -12.84 -30.19 3.79
CA ARG A 162 -14.20 -30.57 4.20
C ARG A 162 -15.13 -29.36 4.14
N ASN A 163 -16.36 -29.58 3.67
CA ASN A 163 -17.37 -28.52 3.63
C ASN A 163 -18.04 -28.34 5.01
N LEU A 164 -17.28 -27.87 5.99
CA LEU A 164 -17.75 -27.59 7.37
C LEU A 164 -17.90 -26.09 7.62
N GLY A 165 -18.07 -25.31 6.56
CA GLY A 165 -18.14 -23.86 6.60
C GLY A 165 -16.77 -23.17 6.44
N SER A 166 -16.84 -21.85 6.38
CA SER A 166 -15.69 -20.97 6.18
C SER A 166 -15.75 -19.77 7.10
N THR A 167 -14.59 -19.27 7.50
CA THR A 167 -14.43 -18.01 8.23
C THR A 167 -13.73 -16.97 7.36
N ARG A 168 -13.85 -15.70 7.73
CA ARG A 168 -13.05 -14.63 7.13
C ARG A 168 -11.60 -14.75 7.59
N PHE A 169 -10.67 -14.67 6.66
CA PHE A 169 -9.24 -14.67 6.98
C PHE A 169 -8.50 -13.54 6.24
N VAL A 170 -7.46 -13.01 6.88
CA VAL A 170 -6.64 -11.93 6.32
C VAL A 170 -5.40 -12.54 5.67
N TYR A 171 -5.33 -12.43 4.35
CA TYR A 171 -4.22 -12.94 3.57
C TYR A 171 -3.27 -11.81 3.20
N ALA A 172 -2.02 -11.90 3.64
CA ALA A 172 -0.97 -10.98 3.21
C ALA A 172 -0.66 -11.18 1.72
N VAL A 173 -0.46 -10.08 0.98
CA VAL A 173 -0.03 -10.13 -0.42
C VAL A 173 1.45 -10.49 -0.49
N ASN A 174 1.79 -11.41 -1.40
CA ASN A 174 3.16 -11.85 -1.61
C ASN A 174 4.03 -10.77 -2.28
N ALA A 175 5.30 -10.74 -1.87
CA ALA A 175 6.34 -10.06 -2.65
C ALA A 175 6.34 -10.61 -4.08
N GLY A 176 6.47 -9.72 -5.06
CA GLY A 176 6.21 -10.07 -6.45
C GLY A 176 5.02 -9.36 -7.08
N ALA A 177 4.02 -8.97 -6.28
CA ALA A 177 2.86 -8.26 -6.79
C ALA A 177 3.28 -6.99 -7.54
N THR A 178 2.62 -6.68 -8.65
CA THR A 178 2.96 -5.56 -9.53
C THR A 178 1.81 -4.58 -9.63
N VAL A 179 2.15 -3.32 -9.85
CA VAL A 179 1.21 -2.27 -10.22
C VAL A 179 1.69 -1.58 -11.49
N SER A 180 0.77 -1.26 -12.40
CA SER A 180 1.09 -0.52 -13.62
C SER A 180 -0.13 0.23 -14.14
N GLY A 181 0.08 1.46 -14.60
CA GLY A 181 -0.97 2.30 -15.16
C GLY A 181 -0.59 3.76 -15.17
N ARG A 182 -1.57 4.62 -14.90
CA ARG A 182 -1.42 6.07 -14.94
C ARG A 182 -2.00 6.72 -13.70
N VAL A 183 -1.31 7.73 -13.20
CA VAL A 183 -1.76 8.64 -12.14
C VAL A 183 -1.43 10.06 -12.59
N SER A 184 -2.43 10.92 -12.67
CA SER A 184 -2.29 12.33 -13.03
C SER A 184 -3.12 13.19 -12.06
N SER A 185 -2.98 14.50 -12.13
CA SER A 185 -3.82 15.41 -11.32
C SER A 185 -5.31 15.26 -11.60
N GLY A 186 -5.70 14.82 -12.80
CA GLY A 186 -7.11 14.69 -13.20
C GLY A 186 -7.72 13.30 -12.99
N GLY A 187 -6.92 12.27 -12.70
CA GLY A 187 -7.45 10.91 -12.52
C GLY A 187 -6.37 9.83 -12.36
N ALA A 188 -6.81 8.64 -11.96
CA ALA A 188 -5.95 7.47 -11.81
C ALA A 188 -6.61 6.21 -12.39
N ALA A 189 -5.85 5.50 -13.22
CA ALA A 189 -6.30 4.24 -13.83
C ALA A 189 -5.12 3.27 -13.90
N PHE A 190 -5.22 2.13 -13.21
CA PHE A 190 -4.11 1.19 -13.10
C PHE A 190 -4.59 -0.22 -12.80
N THR A 191 -3.69 -1.18 -13.00
CA THR A 191 -3.89 -2.59 -12.68
C THR A 191 -2.90 -3.04 -11.63
N VAL A 192 -3.38 -3.73 -10.60
CA VAL A 192 -2.57 -4.49 -9.63
C VAL A 192 -2.73 -5.98 -9.91
N ARG A 193 -1.63 -6.74 -9.91
CA ARG A 193 -1.63 -8.20 -10.04
C ARG A 193 -0.74 -8.82 -8.98
N GLY A 194 -1.13 -9.95 -8.43
CA GLY A 194 -0.31 -10.65 -7.45
C GLY A 194 -0.95 -11.94 -6.96
N SER A 195 -0.34 -12.52 -5.93
CA SER A 195 -0.90 -13.60 -5.15
C SER A 195 -0.83 -13.30 -3.66
N THR A 196 -1.55 -14.07 -2.87
CA THR A 196 -1.44 -14.04 -1.41
C THR A 196 -0.42 -15.06 -0.92
N TYR A 197 0.04 -14.89 0.32
CA TYR A 197 0.83 -15.91 1.01
C TYR A 197 0.11 -17.26 1.00
N GLY A 198 0.88 -18.34 0.79
CA GLY A 198 0.35 -19.68 0.56
C GLY A 198 -0.30 -19.88 -0.81
N ASP A 199 -0.23 -18.88 -1.70
CA ASP A 199 -0.79 -18.88 -3.06
C ASP A 199 -2.28 -19.30 -3.17
N ASN A 200 -3.01 -19.28 -2.05
CA ASN A 200 -4.44 -19.56 -1.97
C ASN A 200 -5.29 -18.66 -2.88
N TYR A 201 -4.77 -17.47 -3.21
CA TYR A 201 -5.43 -16.52 -4.08
C TYR A 201 -4.45 -15.91 -5.05
N ARG A 202 -4.81 -15.89 -6.33
CA ARG A 202 -4.20 -15.04 -7.35
C ARG A 202 -5.20 -13.99 -7.77
N PHE A 203 -4.78 -12.73 -7.91
CA PHE A 203 -5.71 -11.65 -8.15
C PHE A 203 -5.24 -10.68 -9.23
N ARG A 204 -6.22 -10.05 -9.88
CA ARG A 204 -6.08 -8.91 -10.76
C ARG A 204 -7.12 -7.86 -10.40
N ILE A 205 -6.67 -6.68 -9.99
CA ILE A 205 -7.51 -5.53 -9.66
C ILE A 205 -7.29 -4.47 -10.74
N THR A 206 -8.34 -4.05 -11.44
CA THR A 206 -8.28 -2.93 -12.39
C THR A 206 -9.07 -1.77 -11.82
N PHE A 207 -8.39 -0.68 -11.46
CA PHE A 207 -8.97 0.52 -10.87
C PHE A 207 -9.10 1.64 -11.92
N SER A 208 -10.18 2.41 -11.81
CA SER A 208 -10.39 3.66 -12.54
C SER A 208 -11.17 4.65 -11.66
N GLY A 209 -10.66 5.87 -11.51
CA GLY A 209 -11.31 6.97 -10.78
C GLY A 209 -10.48 8.24 -10.72
#